data_AF-A0A951SDU5-F1
#
_entry.id   AF-A0A951SDU5-F1
#
_cell.length_a   1.000
_cell.length_b   1.000
_cell.length_c   1.000
_cell.angle_alpha   90.00
_cell.angle_beta   90.00
_cell.angle_gamma   90.00
#
_symmetry.space_group_name_H-M   'P 1'
#
loop_
_entity.id
_entity.type
_entity.pdbx_description
1 polymer ?
#
loop_
_entity_poly.entity_id
_entity_poly.type
_entity_poly.pdbx_seq_one_letter_code
_entity_poly.pdbx_strand_id
1 'polypeptide(L)'
;MSVLDFIFKGGTSLILLMQEPKRFSVDIDVLINPKIGKEELEKFLLKIEETSAFTRIEFDERQSYQSDIPKAHYKFIYNSNFATKNQAGQVISNPEREILLDILFAENHYPKLITIPLEIDWLLQDDDRILVTTPDINSLLGDKLTAFAPNTTGIPYSVGKEKEILKQLFDIGYLFDLVTDINIFKQSFLETAKVEIQ
;
A
#
# COMPACT_ATOMS: atom_id res chain seq x y z
N MET A 1 -2.76 -17.82 18.28
CA MET A 1 -3.53 -17.31 17.12
C MET A 1 -2.52 -17.10 16.01
N SER A 2 -2.80 -17.54 14.79
CA SER A 2 -1.98 -17.20 13.63
C SER A 2 -2.03 -15.67 13.43
N VAL A 3 -0.91 -15.10 13.03
CA VAL A 3 -0.81 -13.71 12.57
C VAL A 3 -0.92 -13.75 11.04
N LEU A 4 -1.57 -12.76 10.43
CA LEU A 4 -1.61 -12.65 8.98
C LEU A 4 -0.21 -12.23 8.51
N ASP A 5 0.47 -13.09 7.78
CA ASP A 5 1.76 -12.75 7.16
C ASP A 5 1.50 -11.96 5.87
N PHE A 6 2.07 -10.75 5.80
CA PHE A 6 1.99 -9.87 4.64
C PHE A 6 3.28 -9.09 4.45
N ILE A 7 3.48 -8.58 3.23
CA ILE A 7 4.55 -7.65 2.88
C ILE A 7 3.92 -6.28 2.65
N PHE A 8 4.31 -5.28 3.44
CA PHE A 8 3.86 -3.90 3.28
C PHE A 8 4.63 -3.23 2.14
N LYS A 9 3.92 -2.71 1.14
CA LYS A 9 4.51 -2.16 -0.08
C LYS A 9 3.88 -0.82 -0.46
N GLY A 10 4.14 -0.39 -1.70
CA GLY A 10 3.38 0.68 -2.34
C GLY A 10 3.86 2.09 -2.00
N GLY A 11 2.94 3.05 -2.00
CA GLY A 11 3.25 4.46 -1.75
C GLY A 11 3.52 4.75 -0.27
N THR A 12 2.76 4.10 0.60
CA THR A 12 2.76 4.41 2.03
C THR A 12 3.97 3.80 2.76
N SER A 13 4.51 2.68 2.27
CA SER A 13 5.74 2.11 2.85
C SER A 13 6.95 3.02 2.73
N LEU A 14 6.96 3.97 1.79
CA LEU A 14 8.02 4.97 1.66
C LEU A 14 8.19 5.85 2.89
N ILE A 15 7.11 6.07 3.66
CA ILE A 15 7.16 6.84 4.91
C ILE A 15 8.14 6.19 5.90
N LEU A 16 8.28 4.85 5.87
CA LEU A 16 9.18 4.11 6.75
C LEU A 16 10.60 3.95 6.18
N LEU A 17 10.75 4.07 4.86
CA LEU A 17 12.02 3.84 4.16
C LEU A 17 12.82 5.13 3.94
N MET A 18 12.17 6.29 4.03
CA MET A 18 12.80 7.59 3.84
C MET A 18 13.00 8.29 5.19
N GLN A 19 14.12 9.00 5.35
CA GLN A 19 14.38 9.80 6.57
C GLN A 19 13.28 10.82 6.84
N GLU A 20 12.71 11.38 5.78
CA GLU A 20 11.58 12.30 5.86
C GLU A 20 10.51 11.90 4.84
N PRO A 21 9.24 11.87 5.24
CA PRO A 21 8.12 11.59 4.35
C PRO A 21 7.95 12.72 3.33
N LYS A 22 8.08 12.37 2.05
CA LYS A 22 8.07 13.35 0.94
C LYS A 22 6.68 13.67 0.40
N ARG A 23 5.72 12.78 0.58
CA ARG A 23 4.29 13.04 0.33
C ARG A 23 3.43 12.17 1.23
N PHE A 24 2.20 12.60 1.47
CA PHE A 24 1.19 11.75 2.11
C PHE A 24 0.63 10.73 1.13
N SER A 25 0.29 9.57 1.67
CA SER A 25 -0.39 8.47 0.99
C SER A 25 -1.46 7.93 1.94
N VAL A 26 -2.65 7.63 1.41
CA VAL A 26 -3.82 7.22 2.20
C VAL A 26 -4.18 5.75 2.01
N ASP A 27 -3.48 5.09 1.08
CA ASP A 27 -3.72 3.72 0.67
C ASP A 27 -2.71 2.80 1.38
N ILE A 28 -3.16 1.70 1.96
CA ILE A 28 -2.30 0.66 2.50
C ILE A 28 -2.21 -0.44 1.46
N ASP A 29 -1.03 -0.61 0.86
CA ASP A 29 -0.78 -1.67 -0.10
C ASP A 29 -0.08 -2.84 0.57
N VAL A 30 -0.62 -4.05 0.45
CA VAL A 30 0.01 -5.27 0.96
C VAL A 30 0.07 -6.37 -0.10
N LEU A 31 1.12 -7.18 -0.03
CA LEU A 31 1.21 -8.45 -0.73
C LEU A 31 0.96 -9.59 0.26
N ILE A 32 0.06 -10.50 -0.09
CA ILE A 32 -0.32 -11.65 0.74
C ILE A 32 -0.11 -12.92 -0.08
N ASN A 33 0.30 -14.00 0.59
CA ASN A 33 0.47 -15.29 -0.08
C ASN A 33 -0.86 -15.77 -0.69
N PRO A 34 -0.89 -16.24 -1.96
CA PRO A 34 -2.11 -16.61 -2.65
C PRO A 34 -2.82 -17.84 -2.07
N LYS A 35 -2.17 -18.57 -1.14
CA LYS A 35 -2.80 -19.67 -0.40
C LYS A 35 -3.81 -19.18 0.63
N ILE A 36 -3.74 -17.91 1.04
CA ILE A 36 -4.71 -17.32 1.97
C ILE A 36 -5.98 -17.01 1.17
N GLY A 37 -7.03 -17.78 1.44
CA GLY A 37 -8.33 -17.60 0.80
C GLY A 37 -9.11 -16.42 1.37
N LYS A 38 -10.13 -15.96 0.63
CA LYS A 38 -11.01 -14.85 1.03
C LYS A 38 -11.60 -15.02 2.44
N GLU A 39 -12.16 -16.19 2.75
CA GLU A 39 -12.77 -16.46 4.06
C GLU A 39 -11.77 -16.41 5.21
N GLU A 40 -10.52 -16.81 4.97
CA GLU A 40 -9.46 -16.74 5.99
C GLU A 40 -9.02 -15.29 6.18
N LEU A 41 -8.82 -14.53 5.10
CA LEU A 41 -8.52 -13.11 5.14
C LEU A 41 -9.60 -12.33 5.92
N GLU A 42 -10.88 -12.54 5.60
CA GLU A 42 -11.97 -11.82 6.23
C GLU A 42 -12.06 -12.06 7.75
N LYS A 43 -11.63 -13.22 8.25
CA LYS A 43 -11.52 -13.46 9.70
C LYS A 43 -10.49 -12.55 10.36
N PHE A 44 -9.37 -12.27 9.69
CA PHE A 44 -8.37 -11.30 10.18
C PHE A 44 -8.92 -9.88 10.14
N LEU A 45 -9.56 -9.48 9.04
CA LEU A 45 -10.12 -8.14 8.87
C LEU A 45 -11.23 -7.86 9.90
N LEU A 46 -12.17 -8.79 10.10
CA LEU A 46 -13.23 -8.66 11.11
C LEU A 46 -12.67 -8.46 12.52
N LYS A 47 -11.58 -9.16 12.87
CA LYS A 47 -10.93 -8.96 14.16
C LYS A 47 -10.35 -7.54 14.32
N ILE A 48 -9.84 -6.95 13.24
CA ILE A 48 -9.36 -5.56 13.26
C ILE A 48 -10.54 -4.62 13.53
N GLU A 49 -11.69 -4.83 12.88
CA GLU A 49 -12.92 -4.07 13.14
C GLU A 49 -13.36 -4.17 14.61
N GLU A 50 -13.39 -5.38 15.18
CA GLU A 50 -13.81 -5.62 16.57
C GLU A 50 -12.88 -5.02 17.64
N THR A 51 -11.61 -4.79 17.31
CA THR A 51 -10.57 -4.41 18.29
C THR A 51 -10.00 -3.01 18.10
N SER A 52 -10.46 -2.26 17.08
CA SER A 52 -9.89 -0.97 16.70
C SER A 52 -10.95 0.14 16.64
N ALA A 53 -10.55 1.32 16.18
CA ALA A 53 -11.44 2.49 16.02
C ALA A 53 -12.32 2.46 14.76
N PHE A 54 -12.29 1.37 13.98
CA PHE A 54 -13.07 1.23 12.77
C PHE A 54 -14.53 0.90 13.10
N THR A 55 -15.45 1.47 12.35
CA THR A 55 -16.90 1.29 12.54
C THR A 55 -17.48 0.23 11.62
N ARG A 56 -16.84 0.01 10.46
CA ARG A 56 -17.16 -1.07 9.51
C ARG A 56 -16.03 -1.25 8.50
N ILE A 57 -15.95 -2.43 7.92
CA ILE A 57 -15.13 -2.74 6.76
C ILE A 57 -16.04 -3.02 5.55
N GLU A 58 -15.80 -2.33 4.44
CA GLU A 58 -16.53 -2.53 3.19
C GLU A 58 -15.63 -3.21 2.15
N PHE A 59 -16.12 -4.29 1.54
CA PHE A 59 -15.45 -4.94 0.41
C PHE A 59 -15.85 -4.27 -0.91
N ASP A 60 -14.89 -3.84 -1.72
CA ASP A 60 -15.17 -3.24 -3.03
C ASP A 60 -15.23 -4.34 -4.11
N GLU A 61 -16.43 -4.89 -4.30
CA GLU A 61 -16.71 -5.88 -5.35
C GLU A 61 -16.43 -5.36 -6.76
N ARG A 62 -16.50 -4.04 -6.98
CA ARG A 62 -16.32 -3.44 -8.30
C ARG A 62 -14.86 -3.31 -8.70
N GLN A 63 -13.92 -3.37 -7.77
CA GLN A 63 -12.49 -3.29 -8.10
C GLN A 63 -11.78 -4.62 -7.86
N SER A 64 -12.35 -5.46 -7.01
CA SER A 64 -11.76 -6.75 -6.64
C SER A 64 -11.99 -7.81 -7.71
N TYR A 65 -10.98 -8.64 -7.98
CA TYR A 65 -11.04 -9.80 -8.88
C TYR A 65 -11.52 -9.51 -10.32
N GLN A 66 -11.32 -8.28 -10.83
CA GLN A 66 -11.71 -7.91 -12.20
C GLN A 66 -10.71 -8.30 -13.29
N SER A 67 -9.46 -8.60 -12.90
CA SER A 67 -8.36 -8.97 -13.79
C SER A 67 -7.85 -10.38 -13.47
N ASP A 68 -7.06 -10.97 -14.37
CA ASP A 68 -6.31 -12.21 -14.11
C ASP A 68 -5.38 -12.09 -12.90
N ILE A 69 -5.00 -10.86 -12.53
CA ILE A 69 -4.27 -10.55 -11.29
C ILE A 69 -5.26 -10.57 -10.10
N PRO A 70 -5.09 -11.48 -9.13
CA PRO A 70 -5.96 -11.57 -7.97
C PRO A 70 -5.68 -10.41 -7.01
N LYS A 71 -6.57 -9.41 -7.04
CA LYS A 71 -6.56 -8.25 -6.14
C LYS A 71 -7.85 -8.18 -5.34
N ALA A 72 -7.75 -7.75 -4.09
CA ALA A 72 -8.89 -7.38 -3.27
C ALA A 72 -8.71 -5.98 -2.70
N HIS A 73 -9.82 -5.24 -2.68
CA HIS A 73 -9.88 -3.87 -2.22
C HIS A 73 -10.88 -3.76 -1.08
N TYR A 74 -10.46 -3.20 0.03
CA TYR A 74 -11.28 -2.98 1.22
C TYR A 74 -11.22 -1.53 1.67
N LYS A 75 -12.31 -1.05 2.24
CA LYS A 75 -12.39 0.26 2.88
C LYS A 75 -12.60 0.08 4.37
N PHE A 76 -11.73 0.68 5.16
CA PHE A 76 -11.81 0.71 6.61
C PHE A 76 -12.41 2.04 7.02
N ILE A 77 -13.67 2.01 7.44
CA ILE A 77 -14.42 3.22 7.76
C ILE A 77 -14.26 3.56 9.24
N TYR A 78 -14.06 4.83 9.55
CA TYR A 78 -13.93 5.33 10.92
C TYR A 78 -14.47 6.75 11.07
N ASN A 79 -14.78 7.14 12.30
CA ASN A 79 -15.13 8.51 12.64
C ASN A 79 -13.86 9.29 13.03
N SER A 80 -13.50 10.29 12.23
CA SER A 80 -12.31 11.10 12.49
C SER A 80 -12.52 12.02 13.69
N ASN A 81 -11.48 12.24 14.50
CA ASN A 81 -11.48 13.28 15.54
C ASN A 81 -11.21 14.69 14.98
N PHE A 82 -10.92 14.80 13.69
CA PHE A 82 -10.69 16.07 13.00
C PHE A 82 -11.95 16.54 12.31
N ALA A 83 -12.50 17.64 12.83
CA ALA A 83 -13.67 18.28 12.26
C ALA A 83 -13.45 18.72 10.82
N THR A 84 -14.52 18.71 10.02
CA THR A 84 -14.53 19.25 8.65
C THR A 84 -15.71 20.19 8.46
N LYS A 85 -15.79 20.87 7.31
CA LYS A 85 -16.97 21.65 6.91
C LYS A 85 -17.61 21.02 5.69
N ASN A 86 -18.93 20.89 5.70
CA ASN A 86 -19.67 20.50 4.50
C ASN A 86 -19.75 21.67 3.50
N GLN A 87 -20.33 21.43 2.32
CA GLN A 87 -20.49 22.44 1.27
C GLN A 87 -21.32 23.66 1.72
N ALA A 88 -22.19 23.49 2.72
CA ALA A 88 -22.98 24.57 3.33
C ALA A 88 -22.22 25.32 4.45
N GLY A 89 -20.95 25.00 4.70
CA GLY A 89 -20.10 25.62 5.72
C GLY A 89 -20.37 25.15 7.15
N GLN A 90 -21.25 24.16 7.35
CA GLN A 90 -21.55 23.62 8.67
C GLN A 90 -20.40 22.73 9.15
N VAL A 91 -20.02 22.89 10.42
CA VAL A 91 -18.97 22.09 11.07
C VAL A 91 -19.51 20.71 11.39
N ILE A 92 -18.81 19.68 10.93
CA ILE A 92 -19.02 18.28 11.29
C ILE A 92 -17.87 17.89 12.20
N SER A 93 -18.12 17.69 13.50
CA SER A 93 -17.08 17.43 14.49
C SER A 93 -16.38 16.08 14.31
N ASN A 94 -17.13 15.05 13.93
CA ASN A 94 -16.62 13.70 13.73
C ASN A 94 -17.02 13.15 12.36
N PRO A 95 -16.43 13.66 11.26
CA PRO A 95 -16.79 13.20 9.94
C PRO A 95 -16.32 11.75 9.74
N GLU A 96 -17.16 10.99 9.04
CA GLU A 96 -16.78 9.68 8.54
C GLU A 96 -15.66 9.82 7.50
N ARG A 97 -14.64 8.96 7.62
CA ARG A 97 -13.51 8.86 6.70
C ARG A 97 -13.17 7.41 6.45
N GLU A 98 -12.39 7.17 5.39
CA GLU A 98 -11.95 5.84 5.00
C GLU A 98 -10.41 5.76 4.93
N ILE A 99 -9.88 4.59 5.27
CA ILE A 99 -8.54 4.13 4.89
C ILE A 99 -8.74 3.02 3.85
N LEU A 100 -8.00 3.09 2.74
CA LEU A 100 -8.07 2.08 1.69
C LEU A 100 -7.03 1.00 1.94
N LEU A 101 -7.41 -0.27 1.80
CA LEU A 101 -6.54 -1.42 1.86
C LEU A 101 -6.58 -2.16 0.52
N ASP A 102 -5.44 -2.14 -0.17
CA ASP A 102 -5.23 -2.79 -1.45
C ASP A 102 -4.35 -4.02 -1.26
N ILE A 103 -4.88 -5.18 -1.61
CA ILE A 103 -4.24 -6.48 -1.40
C ILE A 103 -3.93 -7.10 -2.76
N LEU A 104 -2.67 -7.46 -2.95
CA LEU A 104 -2.20 -8.30 -4.06
C LEU A 104 -1.94 -9.72 -3.56
N PHE A 105 -2.62 -10.71 -4.14
CA PHE A 105 -2.37 -12.12 -3.83
C PHE A 105 -1.31 -12.68 -4.78
N ALA A 106 -0.06 -12.74 -4.33
CA ALA A 106 1.03 -13.24 -5.16
C ALA A 106 2.10 -13.91 -4.30
N GLU A 107 2.83 -14.85 -4.89
CA GLU A 107 4.08 -15.30 -4.26
C GLU A 107 5.06 -14.12 -4.20
N ASN A 108 5.89 -14.08 -3.17
CA ASN A 108 6.85 -13.00 -3.00
C ASN A 108 7.83 -12.97 -4.19
N HIS A 109 7.79 -11.87 -4.95
CA HIS A 109 8.66 -11.61 -6.09
C HIS A 109 9.72 -10.55 -5.81
N TYR A 110 9.76 -9.99 -4.60
CA TYR A 110 10.79 -9.03 -4.21
C TYR A 110 12.10 -9.76 -3.90
N PRO A 111 13.23 -9.37 -4.55
CA PRO A 111 14.52 -10.00 -4.33
C PRO A 111 15.08 -9.72 -2.92
N LYS A 112 14.69 -8.60 -2.30
CA LYS A 112 15.12 -8.26 -0.95
C LYS A 112 14.00 -7.62 -0.14
N LEU A 113 13.73 -8.24 1.00
CA LEU A 113 12.87 -7.72 2.06
C LEU A 113 13.72 -7.26 3.23
N ILE A 114 13.21 -6.28 3.95
CA ILE A 114 13.73 -5.85 5.24
C ILE A 114 12.59 -5.80 6.25
N THR A 115 12.92 -6.02 7.52
CA THR A 115 12.01 -5.84 8.64
C THR A 115 12.45 -4.61 9.40
N ILE A 116 11.58 -3.61 9.47
CA ILE A 116 11.84 -2.30 10.07
C ILE A 116 10.81 -2.01 11.15
N PRO A 117 11.16 -1.27 12.21
CA PRO A 117 10.19 -0.83 13.18
C PRO A 117 9.21 0.17 12.54
N LEU A 118 7.94 0.11 12.93
CA LEU A 118 6.92 1.10 12.57
C LEU A 118 7.12 2.38 13.38
N GLU A 119 8.30 2.99 13.30
CA GLU A 119 8.65 4.18 14.08
C GLU A 119 8.67 5.40 13.15
N ILE A 120 7.75 6.34 13.38
CA ILE A 120 7.66 7.61 12.66
C ILE A 120 7.39 8.74 13.65
N ASP A 121 8.00 9.91 13.44
CA ASP A 121 8.04 11.01 14.44
C ASP A 121 6.67 11.50 14.92
N TRP A 122 5.61 11.24 14.16
CA TRP A 122 4.24 11.68 14.47
C TRP A 122 3.31 10.53 14.90
N LEU A 123 3.82 9.33 15.12
CA LEU A 123 3.05 8.19 15.62
C LEU A 123 3.58 7.80 17.00
N LEU A 124 2.75 8.04 18.02
CA LEU A 124 3.00 7.52 19.36
C LEU A 124 2.53 6.07 19.42
N GLN A 125 3.38 5.19 19.93
CA GLN A 125 3.08 3.78 20.17
C GLN A 125 3.26 3.46 21.65
N ASP A 126 2.53 2.46 22.12
CA ASP A 126 2.76 1.86 23.43
C ASP A 126 4.10 1.07 23.43
N ASP A 127 4.49 0.51 24.58
CA ASP A 127 5.85 -0.03 24.78
C ASP A 127 6.25 -1.21 23.87
N ASP A 128 5.30 -1.86 23.20
CA ASP A 128 5.58 -2.97 22.29
C ASP A 128 5.94 -2.46 20.88
N ARG A 129 7.22 -2.63 20.51
CA ARG A 129 7.70 -2.27 19.16
C ARG A 129 7.04 -3.12 18.08
N ILE A 130 6.25 -2.48 17.22
CA ILE A 130 5.66 -3.12 16.05
C ILE A 130 6.70 -3.17 14.93
N LEU A 131 6.95 -4.37 14.40
CA LEU A 131 7.84 -4.59 13.26
C LEU A 131 7.02 -4.85 11.99
N VAL A 132 7.48 -4.30 10.87
CA VAL A 132 6.82 -4.45 9.56
C VAL A 132 7.84 -4.92 8.53
N THR A 133 7.45 -5.90 7.72
CA THR A 133 8.25 -6.39 6.60
C THR A 133 7.88 -5.65 5.33
N THR A 134 8.87 -5.11 4.62
CA THR A 134 8.69 -4.33 3.40
C THR A 134 9.82 -4.64 2.40
N PRO A 135 9.61 -4.46 1.08
CA PRO A 135 10.72 -4.46 0.13
C PRO A 135 11.73 -3.37 0.48
N ASP A 136 13.02 -3.63 0.27
CA ASP A 136 14.02 -2.58 0.43
C ASP A 136 13.86 -1.49 -0.65
N ILE A 137 14.55 -0.35 -0.47
CA ILE A 137 14.51 0.79 -1.40
C ILE A 137 14.77 0.36 -2.84
N ASN A 138 15.76 -0.52 -3.05
CA ASN A 138 16.13 -0.99 -4.39
C ASN A 138 14.99 -1.80 -5.03
N SER A 139 14.40 -2.72 -4.27
CA SER A 139 13.29 -3.55 -4.73
C SER A 139 12.03 -2.71 -5.00
N LEU A 140 11.70 -1.78 -4.09
CA LEU A 140 10.54 -0.92 -4.21
C LEU A 140 10.63 0.06 -5.40
N LEU A 141 11.83 0.54 -5.72
CA LEU A 141 12.04 1.33 -6.94
C LEU A 141 11.80 0.49 -8.20
N GLY A 142 12.27 -0.76 -8.21
CA GLY A 142 12.06 -1.68 -9.33
C GLY A 142 10.58 -1.90 -9.61
N ASP A 143 9.80 -2.17 -8.55
CA ASP A 143 8.33 -2.28 -8.58
C ASP A 143 7.67 -1.00 -9.10
N LYS A 144 7.96 0.17 -8.52
CA LYS A 144 7.33 1.42 -8.97
C LYS A 144 7.62 1.76 -10.42
N LEU A 145 8.80 1.40 -10.93
CA LEU A 145 9.15 1.64 -12.32
C LEU A 145 8.33 0.78 -13.30
N THR A 146 7.83 -0.39 -12.88
CA THR A 146 6.89 -1.17 -13.71
C THR A 146 5.56 -0.43 -13.85
N ALA A 147 5.09 0.25 -12.81
CA ALA A 147 3.84 1.01 -12.81
C ALA A 147 3.87 2.36 -13.59
N PHE A 148 5.02 2.82 -14.11
CA PHE A 148 5.19 4.14 -14.75
C PHE A 148 5.20 4.12 -16.30
N ALA A 149 4.38 4.92 -16.98
CA ALA A 149 4.14 4.99 -18.44
C ALA A 149 5.32 5.41 -19.37
N PRO A 150 5.24 5.31 -20.73
CA PRO A 150 4.25 4.63 -21.60
C PRO A 150 4.78 3.35 -22.28
N ASN A 151 6.06 3.02 -22.11
CA ASN A 151 6.72 1.87 -22.73
C ASN A 151 7.02 0.76 -21.70
N THR A 152 6.29 0.76 -20.59
CA THR A 152 6.37 -0.23 -19.51
C THR A 152 5.03 -0.95 -19.37
N THR A 153 4.87 -1.77 -18.34
CA THR A 153 3.59 -2.36 -17.91
C THR A 153 2.64 -1.37 -17.23
N GLY A 154 3.10 -0.13 -17.04
CA GLY A 154 2.45 0.89 -16.23
C GLY A 154 1.25 1.57 -16.87
N ILE A 155 0.71 2.55 -16.15
CA ILE A 155 -0.52 3.26 -16.53
C ILE A 155 -0.29 4.08 -17.82
N PRO A 156 -1.00 3.81 -18.94
CA PRO A 156 -0.81 4.59 -20.18
C PRO A 156 -1.16 6.07 -20.02
N TYR A 157 -0.54 6.94 -20.82
CA TYR A 157 -0.93 8.36 -20.87
C TYR A 157 -2.34 8.55 -21.43
N SER A 158 -2.98 9.66 -21.04
CA SER A 158 -4.28 10.10 -21.57
C SER A 158 -5.46 9.16 -21.29
N VAL A 159 -5.39 8.37 -20.22
CA VAL A 159 -6.50 7.50 -19.75
C VAL A 159 -7.22 8.06 -18.52
N GLY A 160 -7.00 9.34 -18.17
CA GLY A 160 -7.63 9.98 -17.01
C GLY A 160 -7.01 9.58 -15.65
N LYS A 161 -5.79 9.02 -15.68
CA LYS A 161 -5.02 8.60 -14.49
C LYS A 161 -3.74 9.40 -14.30
N GLU A 162 -3.71 10.65 -14.76
CA GLU A 162 -2.53 11.54 -14.73
C GLU A 162 -2.03 11.76 -13.29
N LYS A 163 -2.95 11.85 -12.33
CA LYS A 163 -2.61 11.95 -10.89
C LYS A 163 -1.80 10.74 -10.41
N GLU A 164 -2.17 9.53 -10.82
CA GLU A 164 -1.47 8.31 -10.42
C GLU A 164 -0.07 8.24 -11.06
N ILE A 165 0.04 8.62 -12.33
CA ILE A 165 1.35 8.73 -13.00
C ILE A 165 2.25 9.75 -12.28
N LEU A 166 1.71 10.91 -11.87
CA LEU A 166 2.46 11.91 -11.12
C LEU A 166 2.96 11.39 -9.76
N LYS A 167 2.13 10.61 -9.04
CA LYS A 167 2.56 9.96 -7.79
C LYS A 167 3.71 8.99 -8.05
N GLN A 168 3.64 8.17 -9.11
CA GLN A 168 4.72 7.23 -9.45
C GLN A 168 6.01 7.98 -9.79
N LEU A 169 5.93 9.01 -10.65
CA LEU A 169 7.09 9.82 -11.03
C LEU A 169 7.74 10.50 -9.81
N PHE A 170 6.93 11.03 -8.91
CA PHE A 170 7.41 11.64 -7.66
C PHE A 170 8.17 10.62 -6.82
N ASP A 171 7.57 9.46 -6.55
CA ASP A 171 8.19 8.41 -5.73
C ASP A 171 9.50 7.90 -6.36
N ILE A 172 9.48 7.64 -7.68
CA ILE A 172 10.67 7.22 -8.43
C ILE A 172 11.78 8.25 -8.31
N GLY A 173 11.48 9.55 -8.45
CA GLY A 173 12.47 10.62 -8.34
C GLY A 173 13.24 10.58 -7.01
N TYR A 174 12.54 10.46 -5.88
CA TYR A 174 13.19 10.38 -4.57
C TYR A 174 13.89 9.05 -4.32
N LEU A 175 13.30 7.94 -4.74
CA LEU A 175 13.91 6.63 -4.58
C LEU A 175 15.19 6.48 -5.39
N PHE A 176 15.26 7.10 -6.57
CA PHE A 176 16.43 7.05 -7.45
C PHE A 176 17.69 7.58 -6.75
N ASP A 177 17.55 8.65 -5.97
CA ASP A 177 18.65 9.23 -5.18
C ASP A 177 19.11 8.34 -4.00
N LEU A 178 18.31 7.34 -3.63
CA LEU A 178 18.55 6.44 -2.51
C LEU A 178 19.00 5.03 -2.93
N VAL A 179 19.08 4.76 -4.24
CA VAL A 179 19.50 3.45 -4.77
C VAL A 179 20.93 3.15 -4.35
N THR A 180 21.14 1.94 -3.84
CA THR A 180 22.44 1.44 -3.40
C THR A 180 22.87 0.18 -4.13
N ASP A 181 21.93 -0.58 -4.70
CA ASP A 181 22.18 -1.81 -5.43
C ASP A 181 21.34 -1.90 -6.70
N ILE A 182 21.99 -1.63 -7.84
CA ILE A 182 21.39 -1.68 -9.17
C ILE A 182 20.97 -3.11 -9.56
N ASN A 183 21.65 -4.14 -9.05
CA ASN A 183 21.32 -5.53 -9.39
C ASN A 183 20.00 -5.93 -8.74
N ILE A 184 19.80 -5.58 -7.46
CA ILE A 184 18.54 -5.81 -6.75
C ILE A 184 17.40 -5.03 -7.42
N PHE A 185 17.64 -3.76 -7.74
CA PHE A 185 16.67 -2.94 -8.49
C PHE A 185 16.26 -3.59 -9.81
N LYS A 186 17.23 -3.99 -10.64
CA LYS A 186 16.97 -4.62 -11.94
C LYS A 186 16.23 -5.94 -11.79
N GLN A 187 16.63 -6.77 -10.84
CA GLN A 187 15.96 -8.04 -10.58
C GLN A 187 14.51 -7.80 -10.14
N SER A 188 14.27 -6.85 -9.25
CA SER A 188 12.91 -6.52 -8.80
C SER A 188 12.04 -6.03 -9.95
N PHE A 189 12.54 -5.13 -10.81
CA PHE A 189 11.80 -4.69 -11.99
C PHE A 189 11.40 -5.86 -12.90
N LEU A 190 12.34 -6.78 -13.18
CA LEU A 190 12.09 -7.92 -14.05
C LEU A 190 11.09 -8.91 -13.45
N GLU A 191 11.18 -9.21 -12.16
CA GLU A 191 10.25 -10.14 -11.51
C GLU A 191 8.85 -9.52 -11.34
N THR A 192 8.76 -8.24 -10.95
CA THR A 192 7.46 -7.54 -10.87
C THR A 192 6.79 -7.43 -12.24
N ALA A 193 7.54 -7.07 -13.29
CA ALA A 193 6.97 -6.96 -14.64
C ALA A 193 6.41 -8.29 -15.16
N LYS A 194 7.03 -9.43 -14.82
CA LYS A 194 6.49 -10.76 -15.17
C LYS A 194 5.15 -11.02 -14.51
N VAL A 195 4.97 -10.59 -13.26
CA VAL A 195 3.71 -10.75 -12.52
C VAL A 195 2.62 -9.83 -13.08
N GLU A 196 2.99 -8.64 -13.58
CA GLU A 196 2.03 -7.68 -14.15
C GLU A 196 1.61 -7.95 -15.60
N ILE A 197 2.41 -8.70 -16.37
CA ILE A 197 2.12 -9.02 -17.80
C ILE A 197 1.33 -10.33 -17.96
N GLN A 198 1.33 -11.19 -16.94
CA GLN A 198 0.58 -12.45 -16.92
C GLN A 198 -0.91 -12.20 -16.67
#